data_AF-A0A8T0GPY9-F1
#
_entry.id   AF-A0A8T0GPY9-F1
#
_cell.length_a   1.000
_cell.length_b   1.000
_cell.length_c   1.000
_cell.angle_alpha   90.00
_cell.angle_beta   90.00
_cell.angle_gamma   90.00
#
_symmetry.space_group_name_H-M   'P 1'
#
loop_
_entity.id
_entity.type
_entity.pdbx_description
1 polymer ?
#
loop_
_entity_poly.entity_id
_entity_poly.type
_entity_poly.pdbx_seq_one_letter_code
_entity_poly.pdbx_strand_id
1 'polypeptide(L)'
;MHRTNPGGMHRAMMASCKLRILSRMQITMLMMAMMVLSPLLISLSRQRHDYEVQVVILDNPLPRKNQMPTNTTELIEKLAAATRRAANGRNMSEMFSPSMQALWHKEHPCASRHEIYALYSSRKSTHDPAHDIQINPKWNAVLKEYANLHRTCVLRMGNVDEFFLKRKHIDGCKFVVAGVSAGSGIGNKALSVVSTLVYAVLTQRVLLVPGATAVPGAFCEPFEGSSWMVDPEEKWSESKKRHNLWETLEFFYAKVDGRSEPETIISPIYAVSTTENWDAQPEPRFFCDTEQAQYTQVEWINFRNNLYFVPKLFAVGSFRPLLEDIFPNRKVLTHLLRTVMLPCDPVWGRVKQVHDAHFRHSDRRVGVQERYFNGKADFEHLHTATEENVLNCLTTNGFLPNPTPETITLAPQKTPDPSSSPSLSPLKVTTIFITSLYQELFNRLTKYYVRVALETGDAVGLVQLTHENKQYFGVEVDRQALTEILCLSLTDHLILTPQSTFGALAQGYGGLVPWFIDLRPNTPTPCVRAQSTETCYQVPATKMYTCPHDVGVNGHFMTDVVPYLTDCHLVEKPHVKINGADLGMQLITTN
;
A
#
# COMPACT_ATOMS: atom_id res chain seq x y z
N MET A 1 64.58 -47.82 -23.93
CA MET A 1 65.42 -48.40 -22.86
C MET A 1 64.99 -47.83 -21.53
N HIS A 2 64.84 -48.72 -20.55
CA HIS A 2 64.27 -48.47 -19.23
C HIS A 2 65.22 -47.70 -18.28
N ARG A 3 64.58 -47.17 -17.20
CA ARG A 3 65.09 -46.88 -15.83
C ARG A 3 65.74 -45.51 -15.62
N THR A 4 65.54 -44.77 -14.51
CA THR A 4 64.61 -44.78 -13.35
C THR A 4 64.89 -43.49 -12.57
N ASN A 5 63.87 -42.91 -11.94
CA ASN A 5 63.95 -41.89 -10.89
C ASN A 5 64.67 -42.42 -9.63
N PRO A 6 65.19 -41.53 -8.75
CA PRO A 6 64.47 -41.14 -7.51
C PRO A 6 64.76 -39.69 -7.06
N GLY A 7 64.04 -38.97 -6.20
CA GLY A 7 62.92 -39.23 -5.28
C GLY A 7 62.78 -38.02 -4.31
N GLY A 8 61.64 -37.90 -3.62
CA GLY A 8 61.39 -36.97 -2.49
C GLY A 8 60.28 -35.95 -2.75
N MET A 9 58.97 -36.14 -2.48
CA MET A 9 58.22 -36.56 -1.28
C MET A 9 57.90 -35.42 -0.29
N HIS A 10 56.67 -34.88 -0.35
CA HIS A 10 55.79 -34.79 0.83
C HIS A 10 54.29 -34.76 0.46
N ARG A 11 53.58 -35.80 0.94
CA ARG A 11 52.14 -36.00 1.22
C ARG A 11 51.57 -34.88 2.11
N ALA A 12 50.28 -34.65 2.33
CA ALA A 12 48.96 -35.07 1.81
C ALA A 12 47.90 -34.32 2.66
N MET A 13 46.70 -34.03 2.13
CA MET A 13 45.43 -34.33 2.83
C MET A 13 44.20 -34.02 1.95
N MET A 14 43.41 -35.07 1.70
CA MET A 14 42.00 -35.00 1.30
C MET A 14 41.11 -34.91 2.55
N ALA A 15 40.01 -34.16 2.48
CA ALA A 15 38.77 -34.49 3.20
C ALA A 15 37.52 -33.84 2.55
N SER A 16 36.74 -34.70 1.86
CA SER A 16 35.27 -34.79 1.79
C SER A 16 34.39 -33.53 1.70
N CYS A 17 33.64 -33.41 0.58
CA CYS A 17 32.27 -32.88 0.60
C CYS A 17 31.35 -33.82 -0.21
N LYS A 18 30.56 -34.64 0.47
CA LYS A 18 29.49 -35.46 -0.12
C LYS A 18 28.24 -34.60 -0.30
N LEU A 19 27.99 -34.10 -1.50
CA LEU A 19 26.67 -33.55 -1.86
C LEU A 19 25.72 -34.74 -2.11
N ARG A 20 24.79 -35.00 -1.18
CA ARG A 20 23.71 -35.96 -1.41
C ARG A 20 22.71 -35.35 -2.39
N ILE A 21 22.63 -35.91 -3.59
CA ILE A 21 21.55 -35.65 -4.54
C ILE A 21 20.28 -36.26 -3.96
N LEU A 22 19.32 -35.43 -3.56
CA LEU A 22 17.99 -35.90 -3.11
C LEU A 22 17.26 -36.53 -4.29
N SER A 23 16.69 -37.71 -4.11
CA SER A 23 15.95 -38.40 -5.17
C SER A 23 14.66 -37.63 -5.50
N ARG A 24 14.13 -37.80 -6.72
CA ARG A 24 12.86 -37.18 -7.15
C ARG A 24 11.73 -37.41 -6.14
N MET A 25 11.67 -38.58 -5.50
CA MET A 25 10.69 -38.89 -4.44
C MET A 25 10.88 -38.08 -3.16
N GLN A 26 12.12 -37.78 -2.77
CA GLN A 26 12.38 -36.95 -1.58
C GLN A 26 12.05 -35.47 -1.85
N ILE A 27 12.24 -35.01 -3.08
CA ILE A 27 11.83 -33.65 -3.51
C ILE A 27 10.30 -33.54 -3.54
N THR A 28 9.58 -34.55 -4.04
CA THR A 28 8.10 -34.55 -3.97
C THR A 28 7.58 -34.69 -2.55
N MET A 29 8.22 -35.47 -1.67
CA MET A 29 7.85 -35.50 -0.25
C MET A 29 8.12 -34.15 0.43
N LEU A 30 9.23 -33.46 0.13
CA LEU A 30 9.50 -32.12 0.67
C LEU A 30 8.49 -31.09 0.18
N MET A 31 8.11 -31.16 -1.11
CA MET A 31 7.09 -30.28 -1.67
C MET A 31 5.69 -30.58 -1.13
N MET A 32 5.32 -31.85 -0.94
CA MET A 32 4.07 -32.21 -0.26
C MET A 32 4.09 -31.79 1.21
N ALA A 33 5.20 -31.99 1.92
CA ALA A 33 5.37 -31.51 3.28
C ALA A 33 5.23 -29.99 3.35
N MET A 34 5.79 -29.23 2.40
CA MET A 34 5.59 -27.78 2.30
C MET A 34 4.16 -27.39 1.87
N MET A 35 3.47 -28.19 1.06
CA MET A 35 2.06 -27.96 0.70
C MET A 35 1.09 -28.30 1.84
N VAL A 36 1.46 -29.17 2.77
CA VAL A 36 0.66 -29.50 3.96
C VAL A 36 1.03 -28.59 5.14
N LEU A 37 2.29 -28.18 5.25
CA LEU A 37 2.76 -27.23 6.27
C LEU A 37 2.46 -25.78 5.92
N SER A 38 2.30 -25.37 4.66
CA SER A 38 1.99 -23.95 4.36
C SER A 38 0.57 -23.53 4.73
N PRO A 39 -0.50 -24.33 4.53
CA PRO A 39 -1.81 -24.02 5.07
C PRO A 39 -1.84 -24.15 6.58
N LEU A 40 -1.05 -25.08 7.16
CA LEU A 40 -0.91 -25.23 8.61
C LEU A 40 -0.13 -24.08 9.24
N LEU A 41 0.86 -23.51 8.55
CA LEU A 41 1.61 -22.33 8.97
C LEU A 41 0.83 -21.04 8.70
N ILE A 42 -0.06 -21.01 7.70
CA ILE A 42 -1.01 -19.92 7.49
C ILE A 42 -2.14 -19.99 8.54
N SER A 43 -2.56 -21.19 8.97
CA SER A 43 -3.53 -21.35 10.06
C SER A 43 -2.90 -21.22 11.46
N LEU A 44 -1.62 -21.57 11.64
CA LEU A 44 -0.83 -21.34 12.87
C LEU A 44 -0.32 -19.89 12.97
N SER A 45 -0.05 -19.22 11.85
CA SER A 45 0.11 -17.74 11.79
C SER A 45 -1.20 -17.03 12.17
N ARG A 46 -2.32 -17.73 12.02
CA ARG A 46 -3.63 -17.34 12.54
C ARG A 46 -3.88 -17.84 13.97
N GLN A 47 -2.84 -18.21 14.74
CA GLN A 47 -2.92 -18.16 16.20
C GLN A 47 -3.21 -16.71 16.58
N ARG A 48 -4.50 -16.41 16.68
CA ARG A 48 -5.03 -15.22 17.33
C ARG A 48 -4.46 -15.20 18.73
N HIS A 49 -3.49 -14.34 18.96
CA HIS A 49 -3.48 -13.62 20.22
C HIS A 49 -4.73 -12.76 20.18
N ASP A 50 -5.74 -13.12 20.98
CA ASP A 50 -6.62 -12.09 21.53
C ASP A 50 -5.67 -11.13 22.25
N TYR A 51 -5.17 -10.12 21.54
CA TYR A 51 -4.51 -8.98 22.15
C TYR A 51 -5.61 -8.27 22.94
N GLU A 52 -5.86 -8.75 24.15
CA GLU A 52 -6.57 -7.96 25.15
C GLU A 52 -5.67 -6.75 25.38
N VAL A 53 -6.03 -5.62 24.77
CA VAL A 53 -5.27 -4.38 24.88
C VAL A 53 -5.43 -3.91 26.32
N GLN A 54 -4.52 -4.33 27.18
CA GLN A 54 -4.46 -3.85 28.54
C GLN A 54 -3.95 -2.41 28.49
N VAL A 55 -4.81 -1.47 28.85
CA VAL A 55 -4.40 -0.09 29.09
C VAL A 55 -3.42 -0.12 30.26
N VAL A 56 -2.14 0.07 29.95
CA VAL A 56 -1.10 0.13 30.97
C VAL A 56 -1.20 1.48 31.65
N ILE A 57 -1.42 1.46 32.96
CA ILE A 57 -1.38 2.63 33.83
C ILE A 57 -0.08 2.55 34.62
N LEU A 58 0.79 3.55 34.47
CA LEU A 58 2.02 3.65 35.24
C LEU A 58 1.77 4.45 36.51
N ASP A 59 2.39 4.04 37.62
CA ASP A 59 2.34 4.76 38.89
C ASP A 59 2.98 6.16 38.80
N ASN A 60 4.03 6.30 37.98
CA ASN A 60 4.73 7.56 37.75
C ASN A 60 4.97 7.81 36.24
N PRO A 61 3.96 8.31 35.51
CA PRO A 61 4.10 8.59 34.09
C PRO A 61 5.01 9.81 33.86
N LEU A 62 6.00 9.66 32.97
CA LEU A 62 6.96 10.71 32.62
C LEU A 62 6.71 11.20 31.17
N PRO A 63 5.72 12.09 30.95
CA PRO A 63 5.41 12.60 29.62
C PRO A 63 6.61 13.33 29.01
N ARG A 64 6.82 13.19 27.71
CA ARG A 64 7.87 13.92 27.00
C ARG A 64 7.33 14.59 25.76
N LYS A 65 7.59 15.89 25.63
CA LYS A 65 7.17 16.66 24.46
C LYS A 65 7.99 16.23 23.23
N ASN A 66 7.32 15.70 22.22
CA ASN A 66 7.91 15.47 20.91
C ASN A 66 7.95 16.78 20.10
N GLN A 67 9.16 17.27 19.79
CA GLN A 67 9.35 18.55 19.09
C GLN A 67 9.34 18.38 17.57
N MET A 68 8.14 18.25 17.01
CA MET A 68 7.91 18.09 15.58
C MET A 68 7.59 19.42 14.90
N PRO A 69 7.87 19.56 13.59
CA PRO A 69 7.35 20.71 12.85
C PRO A 69 5.84 20.75 12.92
N THR A 70 5.29 21.95 13.02
CA THR A 70 3.84 22.16 13.19
C THR A 70 3.14 22.60 11.91
N ASN A 71 3.91 23.03 10.90
CA ASN A 71 3.41 23.49 9.61
C ASN A 71 4.45 23.24 8.49
N THR A 72 4.00 23.39 7.25
CA THR A 72 4.78 23.12 6.03
C THR A 72 6.08 23.92 5.98
N THR A 73 6.06 25.20 6.35
CA THR A 73 7.24 26.07 6.31
C THR A 73 8.32 25.57 7.27
N GLU A 74 7.93 25.26 8.52
CA GLU A 74 8.84 24.72 9.51
C GLU A 74 9.43 23.37 9.07
N LEU A 75 8.61 22.49 8.47
CA LEU A 75 9.10 21.21 7.94
C LEU A 75 10.14 21.41 6.84
N ILE A 76 9.89 22.31 5.89
CA ILE A 76 10.84 22.63 4.81
C ILE A 76 12.15 23.17 5.39
N GLU A 77 12.09 24.06 6.39
CA GLU A 77 13.28 24.57 7.06
C GLU A 77 14.07 23.46 7.78
N LYS A 78 13.38 22.53 8.48
CA LYS A 78 14.04 21.39 9.14
C LYS A 78 14.68 20.43 8.13
N LEU A 79 13.99 20.12 7.03
CA LEU A 79 14.55 19.30 5.94
C LEU A 79 15.80 19.97 5.34
N ALA A 80 15.73 21.26 5.03
CA ALA A 80 16.88 22.01 4.49
C ALA A 80 18.05 22.07 5.49
N ALA A 81 17.77 22.23 6.78
CA ALA A 81 18.79 22.20 7.83
C ALA A 81 19.45 20.82 7.96
N ALA A 82 18.66 19.74 7.89
CA ALA A 82 19.17 18.38 7.87
C ALA A 82 20.05 18.13 6.63
N THR A 83 19.62 18.58 5.45
CA THR A 83 20.40 18.54 4.21
C THR A 83 21.73 19.26 4.34
N ARG A 84 21.77 20.47 4.94
CA ARG A 84 23.02 21.23 5.12
C ARG A 84 24.01 20.52 6.06
N ARG A 85 23.53 19.97 7.18
CA ARG A 85 24.36 19.14 8.07
C ARG A 85 24.87 17.90 7.35
N ALA A 86 23.99 17.24 6.61
CA ALA A 86 24.32 16.10 5.78
C ALA A 86 25.30 16.45 4.66
N ALA A 87 25.32 17.66 4.12
CA ALA A 87 26.32 18.05 3.12
C ALA A 87 27.72 18.22 3.72
N ASN A 88 27.82 18.63 4.99
CA ASN A 88 29.08 18.88 5.71
C ASN A 88 30.06 19.76 4.91
N GLY A 89 29.56 20.90 4.41
CA GLY A 89 30.36 21.86 3.64
C GLY A 89 30.61 21.48 2.17
N ARG A 90 30.11 20.33 1.69
CA ARG A 90 30.17 19.98 0.27
C ARG A 90 29.30 20.90 -0.58
N ASN A 91 29.77 21.21 -1.77
CA ASN A 91 29.02 22.00 -2.74
C ASN A 91 27.83 21.18 -3.30
N MET A 92 26.61 21.59 -2.97
CA MET A 92 25.39 20.91 -3.40
C MET A 92 25.20 20.93 -4.92
N SER A 93 25.70 21.95 -5.61
CA SER A 93 25.64 22.05 -7.08
C SER A 93 26.63 21.10 -7.77
N GLU A 94 27.69 20.69 -7.09
CA GLU A 94 28.59 19.62 -7.56
C GLU A 94 28.00 18.25 -7.29
N MET A 95 27.23 18.07 -6.20
CA MET A 95 26.58 16.79 -5.88
C MET A 95 25.48 16.42 -6.87
N PHE A 96 24.83 17.41 -7.50
CA PHE A 96 23.81 17.18 -8.52
C PHE A 96 23.74 18.37 -9.48
N SER A 97 24.61 18.37 -10.48
CA SER A 97 24.68 19.44 -11.49
C SER A 97 23.53 19.33 -12.50
N PRO A 98 23.25 20.39 -13.29
CA PRO A 98 22.27 20.32 -14.38
C PRO A 98 22.56 19.20 -15.39
N SER A 99 23.83 18.87 -15.65
CA SER A 99 24.19 17.75 -16.53
C SER A 99 23.88 16.39 -15.91
N MET A 100 24.11 16.21 -14.59
CA MET A 100 23.71 15.01 -13.87
C MET A 100 22.19 14.87 -13.80
N GLN A 101 21.47 15.98 -13.65
CA GLN A 101 20.02 16.01 -13.68
C GLN A 101 19.47 15.56 -15.04
N ALA A 102 20.00 16.10 -16.14
CA ALA A 102 19.62 15.69 -17.48
C ALA A 102 19.92 14.19 -17.73
N LEU A 103 21.07 13.69 -17.26
CA LEU A 103 21.41 12.27 -17.34
C LEU A 103 20.44 11.41 -16.51
N TRP A 104 20.14 11.82 -15.27
CA TRP A 104 19.20 11.13 -14.40
C TRP A 104 17.83 10.96 -15.04
N HIS A 105 17.27 12.03 -15.64
CA HIS A 105 15.99 11.95 -16.36
C HIS A 105 16.03 11.05 -17.58
N LYS A 106 17.17 10.99 -18.28
CA LYS A 106 17.35 10.09 -19.42
C LYS A 106 17.39 8.62 -18.98
N GLU A 107 18.00 8.34 -17.85
CA GLU A 107 18.14 6.98 -17.30
C GLU A 107 16.88 6.49 -16.56
N HIS A 108 16.09 7.42 -16.02
CA HIS A 108 14.87 7.13 -15.25
C HIS A 108 13.65 7.83 -15.86
N PRO A 109 13.25 7.48 -17.10
CA PRO A 109 12.04 8.01 -17.70
C PRO A 109 10.82 7.58 -16.89
N CYS A 110 9.83 8.47 -16.84
CA CYS A 110 8.57 8.23 -16.15
C CYS A 110 7.46 9.08 -16.79
N ALA A 111 6.85 8.58 -17.85
CA ALA A 111 5.81 9.29 -18.58
C ALA A 111 4.60 9.63 -17.69
N SER A 112 4.27 8.72 -16.75
CA SER A 112 3.16 8.92 -15.80
C SER A 112 3.34 10.18 -14.95
N ARG A 113 4.57 10.63 -14.67
CA ARG A 113 4.84 11.86 -13.90
C ARG A 113 4.20 13.11 -14.51
N HIS A 114 4.09 13.16 -15.83
CA HIS A 114 3.56 14.31 -16.55
C HIS A 114 2.12 14.09 -17.04
N GLU A 115 1.73 12.83 -17.22
CA GLU A 115 0.46 12.47 -17.85
C GLU A 115 -0.65 12.11 -16.83
N ILE A 116 -0.30 11.70 -15.61
CA ILE A 116 -1.26 11.09 -14.67
C ILE A 116 -2.41 12.03 -14.29
N TYR A 117 -2.09 13.29 -13.96
CA TYR A 117 -3.11 14.28 -13.59
C TYR A 117 -4.03 14.60 -14.77
N ALA A 118 -3.47 14.76 -15.97
CA ALA A 118 -4.26 14.99 -17.18
C ALA A 118 -5.23 13.84 -17.44
N LEU A 119 -4.76 12.59 -17.29
CA LEU A 119 -5.61 11.40 -17.46
C LEU A 119 -6.77 11.37 -16.45
N TYR A 120 -6.52 11.60 -15.16
CA TYR A 120 -7.60 11.62 -14.16
C TYR A 120 -8.58 12.79 -14.33
N SER A 121 -8.09 13.97 -14.74
CA SER A 121 -8.91 15.15 -15.01
C SER A 121 -9.85 14.98 -16.21
N SER A 122 -9.56 14.01 -17.10
CA SER A 122 -10.41 13.68 -18.25
C SER A 122 -11.65 12.84 -17.90
N ARG A 123 -11.81 12.43 -16.64
CA ARG A 123 -12.94 11.58 -16.24
C ARG A 123 -14.26 12.35 -16.27
N LYS A 124 -15.31 11.70 -16.79
CA LYS A 124 -16.64 12.31 -16.98
C LYS A 124 -17.42 12.48 -15.66
N SER A 125 -17.25 11.60 -14.67
CA SER A 125 -18.04 11.69 -13.41
C SER A 125 -17.67 12.86 -12.49
N THR A 126 -16.51 13.46 -12.70
CA THR A 126 -16.23 14.81 -12.20
C THR A 126 -16.83 15.79 -13.20
N HIS A 127 -18.16 15.98 -13.15
CA HIS A 127 -18.89 16.93 -14.00
C HIS A 127 -18.37 18.37 -13.90
N ASP A 128 -17.48 18.63 -12.95
CA ASP A 128 -16.70 19.84 -12.84
C ASP A 128 -15.22 19.46 -12.62
N PRO A 129 -14.29 19.87 -13.51
CA PRO A 129 -12.84 19.72 -13.31
C PRO A 129 -12.33 20.31 -11.98
N ALA A 130 -13.06 21.26 -11.37
CA ALA A 130 -12.75 21.76 -10.04
C ALA A 130 -13.00 20.73 -8.93
N HIS A 131 -13.68 19.61 -9.22
CA HIS A 131 -13.97 18.52 -8.28
C HIS A 131 -13.00 17.34 -8.35
N ASP A 132 -12.11 17.23 -9.35
CA ASP A 132 -10.99 16.27 -9.25
C ASP A 132 -9.94 16.80 -8.26
N ILE A 133 -9.15 15.87 -7.72
CA ILE A 133 -8.13 16.18 -6.71
C ILE A 133 -6.99 16.96 -7.37
N GLN A 134 -6.97 18.27 -7.08
CA GLN A 134 -5.96 19.19 -7.56
C GLN A 134 -4.57 18.86 -7.02
N ILE A 135 -3.56 19.36 -7.70
CA ILE A 135 -2.17 19.28 -7.25
C ILE A 135 -2.06 20.00 -5.90
N ASN A 136 -1.40 19.36 -4.93
CA ASN A 136 -1.14 19.95 -3.63
C ASN A 136 0.22 20.68 -3.65
N PRO A 137 0.26 22.02 -3.69
CA PRO A 137 1.50 22.77 -3.80
C PRO A 137 2.37 22.65 -2.54
N LYS A 138 1.75 22.55 -1.35
CA LYS A 138 2.47 22.37 -0.08
C LYS A 138 3.20 21.02 -0.07
N TRP A 139 2.49 19.95 -0.43
CA TRP A 139 3.08 18.62 -0.54
C TRP A 139 4.21 18.58 -1.57
N ASN A 140 4.03 19.20 -2.75
CA ASN A 140 5.07 19.24 -3.78
C ASN A 140 6.32 20.02 -3.31
N ALA A 141 6.15 21.11 -2.56
CA ALA A 141 7.26 21.86 -1.99
C ALA A 141 8.03 21.02 -0.95
N VAL A 142 7.31 20.32 -0.07
CA VAL A 142 7.89 19.36 0.89
C VAL A 142 8.64 18.25 0.17
N LEU A 143 8.04 17.63 -0.86
CA LEU A 143 8.64 16.54 -1.60
C LEU A 143 9.92 16.97 -2.33
N LYS A 144 9.94 18.18 -2.89
CA LYS A 144 11.15 18.76 -3.51
C LYS A 144 12.28 18.90 -2.50
N GLU A 145 11.99 19.42 -1.31
CA GLU A 145 13.03 19.57 -0.28
C GLU A 145 13.45 18.23 0.33
N TYR A 146 12.51 17.32 0.51
CA TYR A 146 12.80 15.96 0.94
C TYR A 146 13.69 15.21 -0.05
N ALA A 147 13.50 15.39 -1.37
CA ALA A 147 14.36 14.82 -2.39
C ALA A 147 15.82 15.30 -2.27
N ASN A 148 16.05 16.55 -1.84
CA ASN A 148 17.39 17.07 -1.57
C ASN A 148 18.06 16.35 -0.40
N LEU A 149 17.32 16.16 0.71
CA LEU A 149 17.80 15.41 1.88
C LEU A 149 18.13 13.97 1.49
N HIS A 150 17.17 13.31 0.82
CA HIS A 150 17.28 11.93 0.38
C HIS A 150 18.53 11.73 -0.49
N ARG A 151 18.69 12.56 -1.53
CA ARG A 151 19.85 12.50 -2.42
C ARG A 151 21.17 12.70 -1.68
N THR A 152 21.24 13.69 -0.80
CA THR A 152 22.46 13.99 -0.04
C THR A 152 22.87 12.82 0.84
N CYS A 153 21.92 12.27 1.59
CA CYS A 153 22.19 11.16 2.50
C CYS A 153 22.51 9.87 1.77
N VAL A 154 21.80 9.52 0.69
CA VAL A 154 22.06 8.30 -0.08
C VAL A 154 23.43 8.34 -0.76
N LEU A 155 23.79 9.46 -1.39
CA LEU A 155 25.11 9.62 -2.02
C LEU A 155 26.25 9.55 -1.00
N ARG A 156 26.04 10.09 0.21
CA ARG A 156 27.05 10.02 1.28
C ARG A 156 27.12 8.66 1.96
N MET A 157 25.99 7.97 2.07
CA MET A 157 25.91 6.62 2.63
C MET A 157 26.71 5.65 1.76
N GLY A 158 26.59 5.76 0.44
CA GLY A 158 27.22 4.84 -0.51
C GLY A 158 26.64 3.43 -0.36
N ASN A 159 27.49 2.43 -0.13
CA ASN A 159 27.02 1.07 0.08
C ASN A 159 26.30 0.95 1.45
N VAL A 160 24.99 0.67 1.40
CA VAL A 160 24.12 0.60 2.58
C VAL A 160 24.55 -0.49 3.57
N ASP A 161 24.98 -1.66 3.10
CA ASP A 161 25.39 -2.77 3.95
C ASP A 161 26.66 -2.42 4.73
N GLU A 162 27.65 -1.87 4.03
CA GLU A 162 28.90 -1.43 4.66
C GLU A 162 28.65 -0.29 5.65
N PHE A 163 27.80 0.67 5.27
CA PHE A 163 27.43 1.80 6.12
C PHE A 163 26.75 1.31 7.41
N PHE A 164 25.75 0.44 7.26
CA PHE A 164 24.97 -0.08 8.38
C PHE A 164 25.82 -0.98 9.30
N LEU A 165 26.53 -1.96 8.74
CA LEU A 165 27.30 -2.94 9.52
C LEU A 165 28.49 -2.32 10.25
N LYS A 166 29.10 -1.27 9.68
CA LYS A 166 30.20 -0.54 10.33
C LYS A 166 29.71 0.58 11.26
N ARG A 167 28.40 0.77 11.42
CA ARG A 167 27.79 1.85 12.21
C ARG A 167 28.34 3.24 11.83
N LYS A 168 28.48 3.48 10.52
CA LYS A 168 28.88 4.80 10.03
C LYS A 168 27.74 5.78 10.34
N HIS A 169 28.11 7.04 10.57
CA HIS A 169 27.17 8.10 10.90
C HIS A 169 27.35 9.29 9.95
N ILE A 170 26.25 9.91 9.57
CA ILE A 170 26.24 11.18 8.85
C ILE A 170 25.34 12.13 9.62
N ASP A 171 25.91 13.20 10.16
CA ASP A 171 25.12 14.23 10.83
C ASP A 171 24.02 14.76 9.90
N GLY A 172 22.80 14.89 10.43
CA GLY A 172 21.61 15.26 9.66
C GLY A 172 20.92 14.10 8.93
N CYS A 173 21.51 12.90 8.84
CA CYS A 173 20.87 11.74 8.21
C CYS A 173 20.38 10.74 9.25
N LYS A 174 19.12 10.33 9.10
CA LYS A 174 18.50 9.20 9.79
C LYS A 174 17.72 8.41 8.77
N PHE A 175 17.48 7.13 9.02
CA PHE A 175 16.96 6.22 8.02
C PHE A 175 15.72 5.49 8.51
N VAL A 176 14.84 5.19 7.57
CA VAL A 176 13.67 4.35 7.80
C VAL A 176 13.51 3.37 6.63
N VAL A 177 13.35 2.10 6.97
CA VAL A 177 13.26 1.01 6.00
C VAL A 177 11.81 0.57 5.90
N ALA A 178 11.24 0.62 4.69
CA ALA A 178 9.89 0.17 4.40
C ALA A 178 9.86 -1.35 4.15
N GLY A 179 10.03 -2.13 5.21
CA GLY A 179 9.90 -3.58 5.13
C GLY A 179 8.45 -4.01 4.93
N VAL A 180 8.26 -4.98 4.04
CA VAL A 180 6.96 -5.60 3.74
C VAL A 180 7.04 -7.09 4.07
N SER A 181 5.97 -7.67 4.62
CA SER A 181 5.98 -9.11 4.89
C SER A 181 5.99 -9.92 3.60
N ALA A 182 6.76 -11.01 3.60
CA ALA A 182 6.76 -11.98 2.51
C ALA A 182 5.35 -12.49 2.18
N GLY A 183 5.08 -12.73 0.90
CA GLY A 183 3.76 -13.17 0.43
C GLY A 183 2.70 -12.06 0.37
N SER A 184 3.08 -10.79 0.52
CA SER A 184 2.17 -9.65 0.33
C SER A 184 1.92 -9.35 -1.15
N GLY A 185 0.67 -9.03 -1.50
CA GLY A 185 0.33 -8.51 -2.83
C GLY A 185 0.73 -7.04 -3.00
N ILE A 186 0.68 -6.53 -4.24
CA ILE A 186 1.05 -5.13 -4.57
C ILE A 186 0.27 -4.08 -3.77
N GLY A 187 -1.00 -4.35 -3.43
CA GLY A 187 -1.84 -3.53 -2.55
C GLY A 187 -1.17 -3.25 -1.20
N ASN A 188 -0.88 -4.32 -0.46
CA ASN A 188 -0.20 -4.25 0.83
C ASN A 188 1.18 -3.58 0.70
N LYS A 189 1.97 -4.01 -0.30
CA LYS A 189 3.33 -3.48 -0.53
C LYS A 189 3.34 -1.96 -0.70
N ALA A 190 2.48 -1.43 -1.58
CA ALA A 190 2.42 0.00 -1.85
C ALA A 190 1.89 0.79 -0.63
N LEU A 191 0.83 0.32 0.04
CA LEU A 191 0.30 0.98 1.23
C LEU A 191 1.32 1.03 2.38
N SER A 192 2.15 0.00 2.51
CA SER A 192 3.24 -0.02 3.48
C SER A 192 4.32 1.01 3.19
N VAL A 193 4.74 1.11 1.93
CA VAL A 193 5.74 2.11 1.49
C VAL A 193 5.19 3.52 1.64
N VAL A 194 3.95 3.77 1.24
CA VAL A 194 3.27 5.06 1.40
C VAL A 194 3.20 5.48 2.87
N SER A 195 2.78 4.58 3.76
CA SER A 195 2.68 4.88 5.20
C SER A 195 4.06 5.17 5.80
N THR A 196 5.08 4.41 5.39
CA THR A 196 6.46 4.61 5.82
C THR A 196 7.01 5.95 5.31
N LEU A 197 6.68 6.35 4.07
CA LEU A 197 7.08 7.63 3.52
C LEU A 197 6.51 8.82 4.31
N VAL A 198 5.23 8.77 4.69
CA VAL A 198 4.63 9.84 5.52
C VAL A 198 5.42 9.98 6.81
N TYR A 199 5.70 8.87 7.50
CA TYR A 199 6.52 8.89 8.70
C TYR A 199 7.96 9.39 8.44
N ALA A 200 8.57 8.98 7.33
CA ALA A 200 9.91 9.41 6.93
C ALA A 200 9.99 10.94 6.78
N VAL A 201 9.04 11.53 6.06
CA VAL A 201 8.95 12.98 5.86
C VAL A 201 8.71 13.71 7.17
N LEU A 202 7.73 13.25 7.97
CA LEU A 202 7.40 13.85 9.27
C LEU A 202 8.61 13.88 10.20
N THR A 203 9.47 12.86 10.15
CA THR A 203 10.63 12.69 11.05
C THR A 203 11.98 13.01 10.41
N GLN A 204 11.99 13.60 9.21
CA GLN A 204 13.19 13.96 8.43
C GLN A 204 14.15 12.76 8.26
N ARG A 205 13.61 11.57 8.03
CA ARG A 205 14.36 10.33 7.75
C ARG A 205 14.37 10.04 6.26
N VAL A 206 15.44 9.42 5.79
CA VAL A 206 15.59 8.89 4.45
C VAL A 206 14.85 7.55 4.36
N LEU A 207 13.86 7.49 3.49
CA LEU A 207 13.13 6.27 3.14
C LEU A 207 13.99 5.33 2.30
N LEU A 208 14.10 4.08 2.71
CA LEU A 208 14.76 3.01 1.95
C LEU A 208 13.76 1.87 1.70
N VAL A 209 13.62 1.44 0.45
CA VAL A 209 12.68 0.41 0.02
C VAL A 209 13.45 -0.82 -0.46
N PRO A 210 13.35 -1.97 0.24
CA PRO A 210 14.04 -3.17 -0.18
C PRO A 210 13.60 -3.66 -1.57
N GLY A 211 14.52 -3.98 -2.47
CA GLY A 211 14.20 -4.49 -3.82
C GLY A 211 13.43 -5.82 -3.80
N ALA A 212 13.64 -6.64 -2.75
CA ALA A 212 12.88 -7.86 -2.49
C ALA A 212 11.35 -7.62 -2.33
N THR A 213 10.91 -6.39 -2.07
CA THR A 213 9.49 -6.04 -2.06
C THR A 213 8.86 -6.00 -3.45
N ALA A 214 9.68 -6.00 -4.52
CA ALA A 214 9.31 -5.76 -5.92
C ALA A 214 8.66 -4.40 -6.23
N VAL A 215 8.43 -3.54 -5.21
CA VAL A 215 7.88 -2.19 -5.38
C VAL A 215 8.76 -1.35 -6.32
N PRO A 216 10.09 -1.26 -6.16
CA PRO A 216 10.92 -0.47 -7.08
C PRO A 216 10.84 -0.93 -8.54
N GLY A 217 10.45 -2.18 -8.80
CA GLY A 217 10.25 -2.68 -10.17
C GLY A 217 8.92 -2.27 -10.81
N ALA A 218 7.90 -1.92 -10.01
CA ALA A 218 6.56 -1.56 -10.48
C ALA A 218 6.30 -0.05 -10.56
N PHE A 219 7.11 0.76 -9.88
CA PHE A 219 6.97 2.21 -9.79
C PHE A 219 8.23 2.93 -10.31
N CYS A 220 8.08 4.20 -10.69
CA CYS A 220 9.20 5.07 -11.04
C CYS A 220 10.03 5.43 -9.80
N GLU A 221 11.27 5.87 -10.02
CA GLU A 221 12.06 6.53 -8.98
C GLU A 221 11.38 7.85 -8.54
N PRO A 222 11.06 8.04 -7.26
CA PRO A 222 10.29 9.20 -6.82
C PRO A 222 11.14 10.43 -6.52
N PHE A 223 12.42 10.26 -6.17
CA PHE A 223 13.31 11.34 -5.73
C PHE A 223 14.39 11.59 -6.78
N GLU A 224 14.44 12.82 -7.28
CA GLU A 224 15.38 13.17 -8.34
C GLU A 224 16.85 13.07 -7.87
N GLY A 225 17.67 12.37 -8.66
CA GLY A 225 19.11 12.21 -8.43
C GLY A 225 19.49 11.19 -7.35
N SER A 226 18.56 10.35 -6.89
CA SER A 226 18.87 9.25 -5.97
C SER A 226 17.82 8.15 -6.02
N SER A 227 18.23 6.90 -5.80
CA SER A 227 17.29 5.79 -5.71
C SER A 227 16.82 5.58 -4.27
N TRP A 228 15.52 5.39 -4.09
CA TRP A 228 14.92 4.88 -2.85
C TRP A 228 15.16 3.36 -2.66
N MET A 229 15.54 2.65 -3.72
CA MET A 229 15.74 1.21 -3.69
C MET A 229 17.03 0.89 -2.96
N VAL A 230 16.94 -0.10 -2.08
CA VAL A 230 18.11 -0.75 -1.50
C VAL A 230 17.98 -2.24 -1.70
N ASP A 231 19.07 -2.92 -2.04
CA ASP A 231 19.14 -4.37 -1.98
C ASP A 231 20.01 -4.72 -0.79
N PRO A 232 19.44 -4.78 0.42
CA PRO A 232 20.17 -5.35 1.53
C PRO A 232 20.59 -6.76 1.13
N GLU A 233 21.88 -7.09 1.21
CA GLU A 233 22.22 -8.49 1.45
C GLU A 233 21.44 -8.92 2.71
N GLU A 234 20.97 -10.17 2.78
CA GLU A 234 20.14 -10.75 3.88
C GLU A 234 20.70 -10.48 5.32
N LYS A 235 21.87 -9.88 5.40
CA LYS A 235 22.69 -9.57 6.55
C LYS A 235 22.11 -8.50 7.49
N TRP A 236 21.42 -7.43 7.10
CA TRP A 236 20.98 -6.41 8.10
C TRP A 236 19.48 -6.31 8.36
N SER A 237 18.63 -6.85 7.50
CA SER A 237 17.16 -6.84 7.67
C SER A 237 16.64 -7.86 8.70
N GLU A 238 17.47 -8.82 9.14
CA GLU A 238 17.11 -9.80 10.17
C GLU A 238 17.25 -9.22 11.60
N SER A 239 16.41 -8.23 11.93
CA SER A 239 16.43 -7.55 13.23
C SER A 239 16.38 -8.53 14.42
N LYS A 240 15.66 -9.64 14.28
CA LYS A 240 15.54 -10.70 15.29
C LYS A 240 16.79 -11.53 15.53
N LYS A 241 17.75 -11.55 14.61
CA LYS A 241 18.99 -12.35 14.76
C LYS A 241 20.20 -11.51 15.11
N ARG A 242 20.08 -10.18 15.11
CA ARG A 242 21.19 -9.24 15.30
C ARG A 242 20.90 -8.25 16.41
N HIS A 243 20.70 -8.77 17.62
CA HIS A 243 20.46 -7.97 18.84
C HIS A 243 21.60 -7.00 19.17
N ASN A 244 22.78 -7.20 18.60
CA ASN A 244 23.90 -6.26 18.70
C ASN A 244 23.73 -5.01 17.81
N LEU A 245 22.81 -5.01 16.84
CA LEU A 245 22.52 -3.88 15.95
C LEU A 245 21.07 -3.40 16.10
N TRP A 246 20.15 -4.32 16.38
CA TRP A 246 18.73 -4.06 16.51
C TRP A 246 18.28 -4.28 17.96
N GLU A 247 17.74 -3.23 18.55
CA GLU A 247 17.05 -3.31 19.83
C GLU A 247 15.63 -3.84 19.60
N THR A 248 15.19 -4.76 20.47
CA THR A 248 13.80 -5.22 20.47
C THR A 248 12.90 -4.13 21.04
N LEU A 249 11.62 -4.11 20.65
CA LEU A 249 10.68 -3.14 21.20
C LEU A 249 10.51 -3.30 22.71
N GLU A 250 10.43 -4.52 23.22
CA GLU A 250 10.39 -4.81 24.65
C GLU A 250 11.50 -4.07 25.40
N PHE A 251 12.76 -4.19 24.96
CA PHE A 251 13.88 -3.47 25.60
C PHE A 251 13.81 -1.96 25.36
N PHE A 252 13.41 -1.53 24.17
CA PHE A 252 13.25 -0.11 23.85
C PHE A 252 12.23 0.54 24.79
N TYR A 253 11.02 -0.04 24.91
CA TYR A 253 9.96 0.46 25.77
C TYR A 253 10.28 0.33 27.26
N ALA A 254 10.90 -0.78 27.70
CA ALA A 254 11.35 -0.93 29.09
C ALA A 254 12.33 0.18 29.50
N LYS A 255 13.20 0.63 28.57
CA LYS A 255 14.04 1.80 28.82
C LYS A 255 13.21 3.08 28.94
N VAL A 256 12.26 3.31 28.04
CA VAL A 256 11.36 4.49 28.09
C VAL A 256 10.62 4.56 29.44
N ASP A 257 10.12 3.41 29.90
CA ASP A 257 9.41 3.25 31.17
C ASP A 257 10.35 3.43 32.37
N GLY A 258 11.60 2.99 32.25
CA GLY A 258 12.63 3.10 33.29
C GLY A 258 13.33 4.46 33.39
N ARG A 259 12.83 5.51 32.72
CA ARG A 259 13.39 6.87 32.88
C ARG A 259 13.22 7.34 34.32
N SER A 260 14.24 8.04 34.83
CA SER A 260 14.15 8.71 36.13
C SER A 260 13.48 10.08 36.02
N GLU A 261 13.65 10.77 34.89
CA GLU A 261 13.15 12.12 34.65
C GLU A 261 12.53 12.25 33.24
N PRO A 262 11.55 13.15 33.03
CA PRO A 262 10.92 13.36 31.72
C PRO A 262 11.90 13.68 30.58
N GLU A 263 12.92 14.49 30.88
CA GLU A 263 13.93 14.97 29.92
C GLU A 263 15.03 13.95 29.61
N THR A 264 15.09 12.82 30.33
CA THR A 264 16.12 11.79 30.11
C THR A 264 16.05 11.25 28.68
N ILE A 265 17.12 11.51 27.92
CA ILE A 265 17.34 10.92 26.59
C ILE A 265 17.94 9.54 26.75
N ILE A 266 17.28 8.56 26.16
CA ILE A 266 17.79 7.20 26.09
C ILE A 266 18.41 7.03 24.72
N SER A 267 19.70 6.74 24.68
CA SER A 267 20.33 6.33 23.42
C SER A 267 19.91 4.89 23.12
N PRO A 268 19.18 4.65 22.01
CA PRO A 268 18.93 3.29 21.53
C PRO A 268 20.27 2.67 21.09
N ILE A 269 20.33 1.34 21.01
CA ILE A 269 21.57 0.63 20.68
C ILE A 269 22.15 1.09 19.34
N TYR A 270 21.30 1.14 18.31
CA TYR A 270 21.65 1.63 16.98
C TYR A 270 20.41 1.70 16.07
N ALA A 271 19.60 0.63 16.06
CA ALA A 271 18.40 0.49 15.24
C ALA A 271 17.22 -0.12 16.02
N VAL A 272 15.98 0.18 15.63
CA VAL A 272 14.75 -0.33 16.27
C VAL A 272 13.77 -0.82 15.20
N SER A 273 13.17 -1.99 15.42
CA SER A 273 12.03 -2.49 14.61
C SER A 273 10.73 -1.95 15.20
N THR A 274 9.73 -1.59 14.38
CA THR A 274 8.43 -1.12 14.88
C THR A 274 7.47 -2.24 15.24
N THR A 275 7.88 -3.50 15.10
CA THR A 275 7.10 -4.70 15.44
C THR A 275 7.93 -5.70 16.24
N GLU A 276 7.31 -6.42 17.17
CA GLU A 276 7.95 -7.49 17.94
C GLU A 276 7.85 -8.85 17.22
N ASN A 277 6.68 -9.18 16.68
CA ASN A 277 6.43 -10.46 16.03
C ASN A 277 6.33 -10.34 14.51
N TRP A 278 5.69 -11.32 13.89
CA TRP A 278 5.33 -11.29 12.46
C TRP A 278 4.11 -10.37 12.23
N ASP A 279 3.86 -9.45 13.16
CA ASP A 279 2.73 -8.54 13.14
C ASP A 279 2.77 -7.72 11.86
N ALA A 280 1.58 -7.52 11.31
CA ALA A 280 1.42 -6.82 10.05
C ALA A 280 1.57 -5.30 10.21
N GLN A 281 1.77 -4.78 11.43
CA GLN A 281 1.58 -3.37 11.80
C GLN A 281 2.47 -2.90 12.95
N PRO A 282 2.76 -1.58 13.07
CA PRO A 282 3.42 -1.02 14.25
C PRO A 282 2.63 -1.26 15.54
N GLU A 283 3.34 -1.55 16.63
CA GLU A 283 2.76 -1.73 17.96
C GLU A 283 1.97 -0.50 18.44
N PRO A 284 0.91 -0.64 19.27
CA PRO A 284 0.09 0.48 19.73
C PRO A 284 0.86 1.68 20.31
N ARG A 285 1.89 1.41 21.14
CA ARG A 285 2.75 2.44 21.77
C ARG A 285 3.55 3.27 20.76
N PHE A 286 3.72 2.78 19.53
CA PHE A 286 4.35 3.57 18.47
C PHE A 286 3.58 4.88 18.20
N PHE A 287 2.28 4.91 18.43
CA PHE A 287 1.43 6.08 18.14
C PHE A 287 1.28 7.04 19.34
N CYS A 288 2.27 7.09 20.22
CA CYS A 288 2.28 7.92 21.42
C CYS A 288 3.36 9.00 21.35
N ASP A 289 3.08 10.20 21.85
CA ASP A 289 3.98 11.35 21.71
C ASP A 289 5.28 11.15 22.50
N THR A 290 5.18 10.59 23.70
CA THR A 290 6.36 10.33 24.53
C THR A 290 7.31 9.32 23.88
N GLU A 291 6.79 8.22 23.35
CA GLU A 291 7.57 7.20 22.63
C GLU A 291 8.13 7.76 21.32
N GLN A 292 7.35 8.57 20.58
CA GLN A 292 7.84 9.25 19.38
C GLN A 292 8.99 10.22 19.67
N ALA A 293 8.95 10.92 20.81
CA ALA A 293 10.08 11.75 21.26
C ALA A 293 11.35 10.91 21.44
N GLN A 294 11.25 9.65 21.89
CA GLN A 294 12.38 8.73 22.01
C GLN A 294 12.82 8.17 20.64
N TYR A 295 11.89 7.88 19.73
CA TYR A 295 12.21 7.50 18.36
C TYR A 295 13.03 8.57 17.63
N THR A 296 12.95 9.85 18.01
CA THR A 296 13.83 10.89 17.44
C THR A 296 15.32 10.60 17.64
N GLN A 297 15.69 9.79 18.62
CA GLN A 297 17.10 9.45 18.93
C GLN A 297 17.60 8.21 18.16
N VAL A 298 16.69 7.44 17.58
CA VAL A 298 17.02 6.23 16.81
C VAL A 298 17.55 6.64 15.44
N GLU A 299 18.72 6.14 15.03
CA GLU A 299 19.25 6.44 13.69
C GLU A 299 18.53 5.62 12.61
N TRP A 300 18.27 4.34 12.88
CA TRP A 300 17.65 3.40 11.93
C TRP A 300 16.34 2.81 12.45
N ILE A 301 15.25 3.01 11.72
CA ILE A 301 13.96 2.39 12.02
C ILE A 301 13.60 1.40 10.92
N ASN A 302 13.19 0.19 11.27
CA ASN A 302 12.65 -0.76 10.31
C ASN A 302 11.15 -0.99 10.56
N PHE A 303 10.36 -0.69 9.55
CA PHE A 303 8.98 -1.15 9.53
C PHE A 303 8.91 -2.57 9.00
N ARG A 304 7.99 -3.33 9.57
CA ARG A 304 7.47 -4.54 8.97
C ARG A 304 5.97 -4.39 8.87
N ASN A 305 5.48 -4.03 7.70
CA ASN A 305 4.11 -3.57 7.55
C ASN A 305 3.43 -4.20 6.32
N ASN A 306 2.12 -4.43 6.40
CA ASN A 306 1.28 -4.86 5.28
C ASN A 306 0.05 -3.97 5.01
N LEU A 307 -0.21 -2.90 5.79
CA LEU A 307 -1.43 -2.09 5.66
C LEU A 307 -1.16 -0.58 5.83
N TYR A 308 -2.22 0.22 5.72
CA TYR A 308 -2.17 1.67 5.65
C TYR A 308 -2.34 2.34 7.02
N PHE A 309 -1.26 2.60 7.76
CA PHE A 309 -1.33 3.13 9.14
C PHE A 309 -1.39 4.66 9.25
N VAL A 310 -1.43 5.39 8.12
CA VAL A 310 -1.49 6.87 8.12
C VAL A 310 -2.65 7.43 8.96
N PRO A 311 -3.86 6.83 9.01
CA PRO A 311 -4.93 7.32 9.89
C PRO A 311 -4.50 7.42 11.36
N LYS A 312 -3.67 6.48 11.87
CA LYS A 312 -3.15 6.55 13.25
C LYS A 312 -2.03 7.57 13.44
N LEU A 313 -1.36 8.03 12.37
CA LEU A 313 -0.42 9.14 12.49
C LEU A 313 -1.14 10.46 12.83
N PHE A 314 -2.41 10.64 12.39
CA PHE A 314 -3.23 11.78 12.83
C PHE A 314 -3.60 11.69 14.32
N ALA A 315 -3.60 10.50 14.91
CA ALA A 315 -3.85 10.33 16.33
C ALA A 315 -2.67 10.81 17.19
N VAL A 316 -1.44 10.83 16.66
CA VAL A 316 -0.24 11.34 17.34
C VAL A 316 -0.33 12.88 17.43
N GLY A 317 -0.40 13.41 18.66
CA GLY A 317 -0.65 14.84 18.90
C GLY A 317 0.41 15.75 18.28
N SER A 318 1.68 15.36 18.33
CA SER A 318 2.77 16.15 17.75
C SER A 318 2.84 16.11 16.22
N PHE A 319 2.28 15.10 15.55
CA PHE A 319 2.27 15.01 14.08
C PHE A 319 1.05 15.68 13.45
N ARG A 320 -0.07 15.71 14.17
CA ARG A 320 -1.38 16.12 13.66
C ARG A 320 -1.39 17.53 13.03
N PRO A 321 -0.85 18.60 13.66
CA PRO A 321 -0.94 19.95 13.09
C PRO A 321 -0.28 20.06 11.70
N LEU A 322 0.87 19.41 11.53
CA LEU A 322 1.59 19.38 10.25
C LEU A 322 0.84 18.59 9.18
N LEU A 323 0.26 17.44 9.55
CA LEU A 323 -0.55 16.63 8.64
C LEU A 323 -1.80 17.40 8.18
N GLU A 324 -2.47 18.12 9.07
CA GLU A 324 -3.62 18.98 8.74
C GLU A 324 -3.21 20.17 7.87
N ASP A 325 -2.04 20.77 8.10
CA ASP A 325 -1.53 21.87 7.30
C ASP A 325 -1.18 21.46 5.86
N ILE A 326 -0.54 20.29 5.70
CA ILE A 326 -0.17 19.76 4.38
C ILE A 326 -1.39 19.19 3.65
N PHE A 327 -2.27 18.46 4.34
CA PHE A 327 -3.40 17.73 3.75
C PHE A 327 -4.74 18.17 4.36
N PRO A 328 -5.20 19.41 4.11
CA PRO A 328 -6.39 19.96 4.76
C PRO A 328 -7.68 19.19 4.45
N ASN A 329 -7.78 18.58 3.27
CA ASN A 329 -8.92 17.75 2.86
C ASN A 329 -8.78 16.27 3.26
N ARG A 330 -7.65 15.90 3.89
CA ARG A 330 -7.28 14.56 4.34
C ARG A 330 -7.21 13.50 3.24
N LYS A 331 -7.11 13.91 1.96
CA LYS A 331 -6.93 13.02 0.78
C LYS A 331 -5.46 12.59 0.61
N VAL A 332 -4.84 12.14 1.70
CA VAL A 332 -3.40 11.88 1.84
C VAL A 332 -2.91 10.81 0.86
N LEU A 333 -3.61 9.67 0.81
CA LEU A 333 -3.28 8.54 -0.05
C LEU A 333 -3.31 8.95 -1.53
N THR A 334 -4.31 9.71 -1.97
CA THR A 334 -4.38 10.15 -3.37
C THR A 334 -3.19 11.03 -3.74
N HIS A 335 -2.83 11.99 -2.90
CA HIS A 335 -1.68 12.86 -3.15
C HIS A 335 -0.38 12.04 -3.23
N LEU A 336 -0.17 11.09 -2.33
CA LEU A 336 1.03 10.24 -2.32
C LEU A 336 1.09 9.32 -3.54
N LEU A 337 -0.04 8.71 -3.92
CA LEU A 337 -0.12 7.83 -5.09
C LEU A 337 0.11 8.57 -6.40
N ARG A 338 -0.42 9.80 -6.54
CA ARG A 338 -0.28 10.62 -7.76
C ARG A 338 1.02 11.44 -7.85
N THR A 339 1.90 11.39 -6.85
CA THR A 339 3.17 12.15 -6.85
C THR A 339 4.42 11.31 -6.62
N VAL A 340 4.33 10.26 -5.79
CA VAL A 340 5.47 9.42 -5.40
C VAL A 340 5.35 8.03 -5.99
N MET A 341 4.22 7.34 -5.79
CA MET A 341 4.02 5.97 -6.28
C MET A 341 3.63 5.95 -7.76
N LEU A 342 4.36 6.66 -8.62
CA LEU A 342 4.01 6.74 -10.03
C LEU A 342 4.30 5.42 -10.76
N PRO A 343 3.39 4.88 -11.57
CA PRO A 343 3.62 3.63 -12.29
C PRO A 343 4.77 3.78 -13.29
N CYS A 344 5.62 2.76 -13.38
CA CYS A 344 6.69 2.73 -14.37
C CYS A 344 6.15 2.65 -15.81
N ASP A 345 6.96 3.04 -16.80
CA ASP A 345 6.52 3.15 -18.20
C ASP A 345 5.86 1.89 -18.78
N PRO A 346 6.33 0.66 -18.50
CA PRO A 346 5.63 -0.55 -18.94
C PRO A 346 4.19 -0.67 -18.40
N VAL A 347 3.96 -0.30 -17.14
CA VAL A 347 2.63 -0.30 -16.53
C VAL A 347 1.80 0.83 -17.13
N TRP A 348 2.37 2.03 -17.22
CA TRP A 348 1.68 3.21 -17.73
C TRP A 348 1.26 3.05 -19.20
N GLY A 349 2.11 2.45 -20.04
CA GLY A 349 1.78 2.12 -21.42
C GLY A 349 0.56 1.20 -21.54
N ARG A 350 0.47 0.17 -20.68
CA ARG A 350 -0.69 -0.75 -20.65
C ARG A 350 -1.96 -0.03 -20.20
N VAL A 351 -1.87 0.82 -19.17
CA VAL A 351 -3.00 1.63 -18.70
C VAL A 351 -3.54 2.52 -19.82
N LYS A 352 -2.65 3.21 -20.55
CA LYS A 352 -3.05 4.03 -21.71
C LYS A 352 -3.70 3.22 -22.81
N GLN A 353 -3.16 2.04 -23.13
CA GLN A 353 -3.75 1.14 -24.11
C GLN A 353 -5.16 0.72 -23.73
N VAL A 354 -5.39 0.33 -22.47
CA VAL A 354 -6.72 -0.05 -21.97
C VAL A 354 -7.67 1.16 -22.00
N HIS A 355 -7.21 2.32 -21.55
CA HIS A 355 -7.99 3.54 -21.57
C HIS A 355 -8.46 3.90 -23.00
N ASP A 356 -7.52 3.92 -23.96
CA ASP A 356 -7.83 4.29 -25.33
C ASP A 356 -8.72 3.27 -26.03
N ALA A 357 -8.49 1.97 -25.80
CA ALA A 357 -9.26 0.91 -26.44
C ALA A 357 -10.66 0.71 -25.85
N HIS A 358 -10.83 0.95 -24.54
CA HIS A 358 -12.05 0.51 -23.84
C HIS A 358 -12.80 1.61 -23.08
N PHE A 359 -12.16 2.72 -22.72
CA PHE A 359 -12.77 3.76 -21.87
C PHE A 359 -13.07 5.05 -22.63
N ARG A 360 -12.27 5.39 -23.64
CA ARG A 360 -12.36 6.68 -24.35
C ARG A 360 -13.74 6.98 -24.95
N HIS A 361 -14.43 5.95 -25.42
CA HIS A 361 -15.74 6.06 -26.07
C HIS A 361 -16.92 5.72 -25.17
N SER A 362 -16.67 5.39 -23.89
CA SER A 362 -17.73 5.07 -22.94
C SER A 362 -18.40 6.34 -22.42
N ASP A 363 -19.72 6.33 -22.32
CA ASP A 363 -20.49 7.38 -21.64
C ASP A 363 -20.44 7.24 -20.13
N ARG A 364 -20.30 6.01 -19.65
CA ARG A 364 -20.14 5.68 -18.23
C ARG A 364 -19.19 4.51 -18.07
N ARG A 365 -18.30 4.58 -17.07
CA ARG A 365 -17.34 3.53 -16.74
C ARG A 365 -17.53 3.08 -15.30
N VAL A 366 -17.74 1.80 -15.06
CA VAL A 366 -17.92 1.26 -13.70
C VAL A 366 -16.86 0.21 -13.44
N GLY A 367 -16.03 0.44 -12.42
CA GLY A 367 -15.04 -0.52 -11.96
C GLY A 367 -15.65 -1.47 -10.95
N VAL A 368 -15.41 -2.77 -11.10
CA VAL A 368 -15.82 -3.80 -10.16
C VAL A 368 -14.62 -4.64 -9.76
N GLN A 369 -14.28 -4.62 -8.48
CA GLN A 369 -13.17 -5.37 -7.91
C GLN A 369 -13.71 -6.47 -6.99
N GLU A 370 -13.49 -7.73 -7.38
CA GLU A 370 -13.93 -8.91 -6.65
C GLU A 370 -12.72 -9.66 -6.06
N ARG A 371 -12.77 -9.97 -4.76
CA ARG A 371 -11.67 -10.66 -4.05
C ARG A 371 -12.22 -11.76 -3.14
N TYR A 372 -11.64 -12.96 -3.27
CA TYR A 372 -11.90 -14.11 -2.40
C TYR A 372 -10.70 -14.42 -1.51
N PHE A 373 -10.73 -14.01 -0.24
CA PHE A 373 -9.54 -13.97 0.62
C PHE A 373 -8.83 -15.32 0.79
N ASN A 374 -9.58 -16.43 0.92
CA ASN A 374 -9.03 -17.79 0.99
C ASN A 374 -8.96 -18.50 -0.38
N GLY A 375 -8.91 -17.73 -1.47
CA GLY A 375 -8.76 -18.25 -2.83
C GLY A 375 -9.94 -19.12 -3.25
N LYS A 376 -9.64 -20.29 -3.82
CA LYS A 376 -10.64 -21.18 -4.44
C LYS A 376 -11.73 -21.63 -3.46
N ALA A 377 -11.38 -21.84 -2.19
CA ALA A 377 -12.34 -22.28 -1.18
C ALA A 377 -13.43 -21.22 -0.92
N ASP A 378 -13.02 -19.95 -0.75
CA ASP A 378 -13.98 -18.85 -0.60
C ASP A 378 -14.77 -18.64 -1.89
N PHE A 379 -14.11 -18.73 -3.04
CA PHE A 379 -14.76 -18.62 -4.35
C PHE A 379 -15.88 -19.66 -4.51
N GLU A 380 -15.57 -20.95 -4.35
CA GLU A 380 -16.56 -22.04 -4.47
C GLU A 380 -17.76 -21.88 -3.52
N HIS A 381 -17.55 -21.26 -2.36
CA HIS A 381 -18.60 -21.06 -1.36
C HIS A 381 -19.42 -19.77 -1.55
N LEU A 382 -18.78 -18.67 -1.97
CA LEU A 382 -19.35 -17.32 -1.89
C LEU A 382 -19.69 -16.71 -3.25
N HIS A 383 -19.19 -17.26 -4.36
CA HIS A 383 -19.22 -16.53 -5.63
C HIS A 383 -20.64 -16.22 -6.12
N THR A 384 -21.55 -17.18 -6.05
CA THR A 384 -22.93 -17.00 -6.52
C THR A 384 -23.61 -15.83 -5.81
N ALA A 385 -23.45 -15.74 -4.49
CA ALA A 385 -24.00 -14.67 -3.65
C ALA A 385 -23.29 -13.33 -3.89
N THR A 386 -21.97 -13.35 -4.00
CA THR A 386 -21.15 -12.14 -4.23
C THR A 386 -21.51 -11.51 -5.58
N GLU A 387 -21.56 -12.30 -6.64
CA GLU A 387 -21.94 -11.87 -7.98
C GLU A 387 -23.38 -11.37 -8.06
N GLU A 388 -24.31 -11.99 -7.31
CA GLU A 388 -25.69 -11.53 -7.22
C GLU A 388 -25.77 -10.16 -6.54
N ASN A 389 -25.03 -9.98 -5.45
CA ASN A 389 -24.95 -8.69 -4.77
C ASN A 389 -24.27 -7.63 -5.63
N VAL A 390 -23.24 -7.98 -6.42
CA VAL A 390 -22.66 -7.08 -7.41
C VAL A 390 -23.71 -6.66 -8.45
N LEU A 391 -24.44 -7.62 -9.01
CA LEU A 391 -25.49 -7.35 -10.00
C LEU A 391 -26.58 -6.44 -9.41
N ASN A 392 -27.08 -6.77 -8.22
CA ASN A 392 -28.09 -5.97 -7.53
C ASN A 392 -27.57 -4.57 -7.15
N CYS A 393 -26.29 -4.45 -6.79
CA CYS A 393 -25.64 -3.16 -6.55
C CYS A 393 -25.59 -2.31 -7.81
N LEU A 394 -25.22 -2.91 -8.95
CA LEU A 394 -25.16 -2.24 -10.25
C LEU A 394 -26.54 -1.74 -10.68
N THR A 395 -27.58 -2.56 -10.51
CA THR A 395 -28.94 -2.18 -10.94
C THR A 395 -29.60 -1.19 -9.99
N THR A 396 -29.52 -1.42 -8.67
CA THR A 396 -30.15 -0.55 -7.65
C THR A 396 -29.58 0.87 -7.67
N ASN A 397 -28.29 1.02 -8.02
CA ASN A 397 -27.64 2.33 -8.13
C ASN A 397 -27.72 2.93 -9.54
N GLY A 398 -28.50 2.32 -10.45
CA GLY A 398 -28.71 2.82 -11.81
C GLY A 398 -27.46 2.79 -12.68
N PHE A 399 -26.49 1.93 -12.36
CA PHE A 399 -25.29 1.72 -13.17
C PHE A 399 -25.56 0.79 -14.36
N LEU A 400 -26.47 -0.18 -14.20
CA LEU A 400 -27.01 -1.03 -15.26
C LEU A 400 -28.55 -1.08 -15.18
N PRO A 401 -29.27 -1.32 -16.28
CA PRO A 401 -30.71 -1.53 -16.24
C PRO A 401 -31.09 -2.86 -15.57
N ASN A 402 -32.33 -3.01 -15.10
CA ASN A 402 -32.79 -4.29 -14.56
C ASN A 402 -32.91 -5.34 -15.68
N PRO A 403 -32.41 -6.57 -15.49
CA PRO A 403 -32.61 -7.64 -16.45
C PRO A 403 -34.05 -8.17 -16.34
N THR A 404 -34.92 -7.87 -17.32
CA THR A 404 -36.30 -8.40 -17.37
C THR A 404 -36.31 -9.81 -17.98
N PRO A 405 -37.15 -10.76 -17.52
CA PRO A 405 -37.24 -12.11 -18.11
C PRO A 405 -37.54 -12.11 -19.63
N GLU A 406 -38.18 -11.05 -20.13
CA GLU A 406 -38.52 -10.86 -21.54
C GLU A 406 -37.31 -10.47 -22.42
N THR A 407 -36.20 -9.97 -21.85
CA THR A 407 -34.95 -9.67 -22.60
C THR A 407 -34.24 -10.91 -23.13
N ILE A 408 -34.65 -12.13 -22.75
CA ILE A 408 -34.13 -13.39 -23.31
C ILE A 408 -34.80 -13.73 -24.66
N THR A 409 -35.73 -12.91 -25.16
CA THR A 409 -36.28 -13.11 -26.50
C THR A 409 -35.30 -12.66 -27.58
N LEU A 410 -35.01 -13.56 -28.53
CA LEU A 410 -34.41 -13.24 -29.82
C LEU A 410 -35.07 -11.96 -30.35
N ALA A 411 -34.24 -10.98 -30.71
CA ALA A 411 -34.65 -9.65 -31.16
C ALA A 411 -36.00 -9.69 -31.92
N PRO A 412 -37.01 -8.90 -31.53
CA PRO A 412 -38.24 -8.82 -32.29
C PRO A 412 -37.90 -8.42 -33.72
N GLN A 413 -38.23 -9.28 -34.69
CA GLN A 413 -38.27 -8.89 -36.10
C GLN A 413 -39.44 -7.90 -36.28
N LYS A 414 -39.26 -6.65 -35.85
CA LYS A 414 -40.10 -5.56 -36.33
C LYS A 414 -39.74 -5.35 -37.79
N THR A 415 -40.65 -5.72 -38.69
CA THR A 415 -40.63 -5.32 -40.10
C THR A 415 -40.45 -3.80 -40.17
N PRO A 416 -39.39 -3.28 -40.81
CA PRO A 416 -39.19 -1.84 -40.91
C PRO A 416 -40.33 -1.20 -41.71
N ASP A 417 -40.85 -0.07 -41.21
CA ASP A 417 -41.76 0.78 -41.95
C ASP A 417 -40.99 1.48 -43.09
N PRO A 418 -41.34 1.31 -44.37
CA PRO A 418 -40.53 1.78 -45.51
C PRO A 418 -40.41 3.32 -45.62
N SER A 419 -41.13 4.09 -44.80
CA SER A 419 -41.11 5.56 -44.82
C SER A 419 -40.22 6.24 -43.77
N SER A 420 -39.56 5.50 -42.88
CA SER A 420 -38.60 6.08 -41.93
C SER A 420 -37.18 5.73 -42.35
N SER A 421 -36.40 6.71 -42.82
CA SER A 421 -34.95 6.60 -42.85
C SER A 421 -34.47 6.44 -41.40
N PRO A 422 -33.92 5.28 -40.99
CA PRO A 422 -33.49 5.09 -39.62
C PRO A 422 -32.21 5.91 -39.43
N SER A 423 -32.32 7.11 -38.87
CA SER A 423 -31.15 7.76 -38.30
C SER A 423 -30.69 6.89 -37.14
N LEU A 424 -29.53 6.22 -37.27
CA LEU A 424 -28.91 5.57 -36.13
C LEU A 424 -28.57 6.64 -35.09
N SER A 425 -29.40 6.78 -34.06
CA SER A 425 -29.01 7.53 -32.86
C SER A 425 -27.84 6.80 -32.20
N PRO A 426 -26.76 7.50 -31.82
CA PRO A 426 -25.64 6.87 -31.14
C PRO A 426 -26.11 6.23 -29.83
N LEU A 427 -25.76 4.96 -29.62
CA LEU A 427 -26.08 4.19 -28.42
C LEU A 427 -25.29 4.77 -27.25
N LYS A 428 -25.92 4.89 -26.08
CA LYS A 428 -25.20 5.21 -24.85
C LYS A 428 -24.46 3.98 -24.37
N VAL A 429 -23.15 4.10 -24.16
CA VAL A 429 -22.29 2.96 -23.81
C VAL A 429 -21.87 3.00 -22.34
N THR A 430 -22.25 1.97 -21.59
CA THR A 430 -21.70 1.73 -20.25
C THR A 430 -20.65 0.62 -20.31
N THR A 431 -19.40 0.94 -19.97
CA THR A 431 -18.33 -0.06 -19.84
C THR A 431 -18.18 -0.49 -18.39
N ILE A 432 -18.25 -1.79 -18.14
CA ILE A 432 -17.93 -2.41 -16.84
C ILE A 432 -16.52 -3.01 -16.93
N PHE A 433 -15.60 -2.48 -16.12
CA PHE A 433 -14.24 -2.99 -15.97
C PHE A 433 -14.16 -3.89 -14.74
N ILE A 434 -13.91 -5.18 -14.94
CA ILE A 434 -13.95 -6.22 -13.92
C ILE A 434 -12.53 -6.66 -13.63
N THR A 435 -12.17 -6.70 -12.35
CA THR A 435 -10.93 -7.31 -11.86
C THR A 435 -11.28 -8.39 -10.85
N SER A 436 -10.95 -9.64 -11.19
CA SER A 436 -11.14 -10.80 -10.34
C SER A 436 -10.15 -11.87 -10.77
N LEU A 437 -9.73 -12.73 -9.85
CA LEU A 437 -8.96 -13.92 -10.23
C LEU A 437 -9.80 -14.93 -11.02
N TYR A 438 -11.13 -14.78 -11.01
CA TYR A 438 -12.11 -15.68 -11.57
C TYR A 438 -12.93 -14.98 -12.67
N GLN A 439 -13.57 -15.73 -13.56
CA GLN A 439 -14.29 -15.18 -14.73
C GLN A 439 -15.81 -15.13 -14.54
N GLU A 440 -16.32 -15.65 -13.43
CA GLU A 440 -17.72 -16.02 -13.32
C GLU A 440 -18.64 -14.80 -13.34
N LEU A 441 -18.24 -13.69 -12.72
CA LEU A 441 -18.94 -12.41 -12.85
C LEU A 441 -19.00 -11.91 -14.31
N PHE A 442 -17.89 -11.98 -15.05
CA PHE A 442 -17.84 -11.59 -16.47
C PHE A 442 -18.79 -12.44 -17.30
N ASN A 443 -18.79 -13.76 -17.09
CA ASN A 443 -19.67 -14.70 -17.78
C ASN A 443 -21.14 -14.44 -17.46
N ARG A 444 -21.45 -14.15 -16.19
CA ARG A 444 -22.80 -13.82 -15.73
C ARG A 444 -23.31 -12.53 -16.37
N LEU A 445 -22.52 -11.45 -16.34
CA LEU A 445 -22.90 -10.18 -16.97
C LEU A 445 -23.02 -10.29 -18.50
N THR A 446 -22.16 -11.10 -19.14
CA THR A 446 -22.24 -11.37 -20.58
C THR A 446 -23.61 -11.96 -20.96
N LYS A 447 -24.10 -12.91 -20.15
CA LYS A 447 -25.41 -13.54 -20.37
C LYS A 447 -26.57 -12.53 -20.27
N TYR A 448 -26.51 -11.62 -19.31
CA TYR A 448 -27.63 -10.71 -19.01
C TYR A 448 -27.61 -9.37 -19.74
N TYR A 449 -26.45 -8.91 -20.25
CA TYR A 449 -26.34 -7.56 -20.82
C TYR A 449 -25.67 -7.47 -22.18
N VAL A 450 -24.85 -8.46 -22.55
CA VAL A 450 -24.11 -8.42 -23.83
C VAL A 450 -24.78 -9.28 -24.89
N ARG A 451 -25.30 -10.45 -24.50
CA ARG A 451 -25.95 -11.40 -25.42
C ARG A 451 -27.43 -11.12 -25.67
N VAL A 452 -27.98 -10.06 -25.09
CA VAL A 452 -29.39 -9.68 -25.18
C VAL A 452 -29.53 -8.23 -25.62
N ALA A 453 -30.64 -7.90 -26.28
CA ALA A 453 -30.99 -6.52 -26.58
C ALA A 453 -31.67 -5.89 -25.35
N LEU A 454 -31.12 -4.79 -24.86
CA LEU A 454 -31.70 -4.06 -23.73
C LEU A 454 -32.89 -3.22 -24.19
N GLU A 455 -33.98 -3.24 -23.43
CA GLU A 455 -35.19 -2.44 -23.72
C GLU A 455 -34.88 -0.93 -23.78
N THR A 456 -33.87 -0.48 -23.02
CA THR A 456 -33.41 0.91 -23.02
C THR A 456 -32.75 1.33 -24.33
N GLY A 457 -32.31 0.39 -25.16
CA GLY A 457 -31.45 0.65 -26.32
C GLY A 457 -30.00 1.01 -25.95
N ASP A 458 -29.63 1.00 -24.66
CA ASP A 458 -28.25 1.23 -24.24
C ASP A 458 -27.35 0.02 -24.57
N ALA A 459 -26.05 0.25 -24.69
CA ALA A 459 -25.06 -0.80 -24.91
C ALA A 459 -24.18 -1.00 -23.66
N VAL A 460 -23.86 -2.25 -23.36
CA VAL A 460 -22.97 -2.62 -22.25
C VAL A 460 -21.71 -3.29 -22.79
N GLY A 461 -20.55 -2.69 -22.51
CA GLY A 461 -19.24 -3.28 -22.78
C GLY A 461 -18.66 -3.91 -21.52
N LEU A 462 -18.08 -5.09 -21.62
CA LEU A 462 -17.39 -5.76 -20.50
C LEU A 462 -15.90 -5.88 -20.80
N VAL A 463 -15.07 -5.59 -19.80
CA VAL A 463 -13.61 -5.69 -19.90
C VAL A 463 -13.08 -6.40 -18.66
N GLN A 464 -12.36 -7.49 -18.86
CA GLN A 464 -11.56 -8.17 -17.84
C GLN A 464 -10.22 -8.51 -18.47
N LEU A 465 -9.12 -7.99 -17.92
CA LEU A 465 -7.80 -8.14 -18.54
C LEU A 465 -7.19 -9.52 -18.24
N THR A 466 -7.28 -9.97 -16.98
CA THR A 466 -6.72 -11.26 -16.55
C THR A 466 -7.70 -12.02 -15.63
N HIS A 467 -7.43 -13.32 -15.45
CA HIS A 467 -8.20 -14.25 -14.61
C HIS A 467 -7.33 -15.44 -14.16
N GLU A 468 -6.34 -15.16 -13.33
CA GLU A 468 -5.24 -16.11 -13.03
C GLU A 468 -5.62 -17.30 -12.15
N ASN A 469 -6.87 -17.41 -11.66
CA ASN A 469 -7.40 -18.40 -10.70
C ASN A 469 -6.70 -18.46 -9.33
N LYS A 470 -5.47 -17.96 -9.26
CA LYS A 470 -4.56 -17.99 -8.12
C LYS A 470 -3.69 -16.74 -8.13
N GLN A 471 -3.35 -16.28 -6.93
CA GLN A 471 -2.41 -15.19 -6.74
C GLN A 471 -0.95 -15.67 -6.90
N TYR A 472 -0.18 -14.92 -7.70
CA TYR A 472 1.27 -15.07 -7.84
C TYR A 472 2.01 -13.84 -7.30
N PHE A 473 3.34 -13.88 -7.28
CA PHE A 473 4.19 -12.81 -6.76
C PHE A 473 5.41 -12.59 -7.65
N GLY A 474 5.89 -11.35 -7.70
CA GLY A 474 7.05 -10.94 -8.47
C GLY A 474 6.80 -9.65 -9.23
N VAL A 475 7.86 -9.03 -9.74
CA VAL A 475 7.77 -7.70 -10.38
C VAL A 475 6.75 -7.68 -11.52
N GLU A 476 6.75 -8.67 -12.42
CA GLU A 476 5.81 -8.66 -13.55
C GLU A 476 4.36 -8.90 -13.12
N VAL A 477 4.14 -9.78 -12.14
CA VAL A 477 2.81 -10.01 -11.56
C VAL A 477 2.30 -8.74 -10.89
N ASP A 478 3.16 -8.04 -10.14
CA ASP A 478 2.82 -6.77 -9.49
C ASP A 478 2.53 -5.67 -10.54
N ARG A 479 3.27 -5.63 -11.66
CA ARG A 479 3.01 -4.71 -12.78
C ARG A 479 1.66 -4.95 -13.46
N GLN A 480 1.29 -6.21 -13.67
CA GLN A 480 -0.03 -6.58 -14.22
C GLN A 480 -1.15 -6.18 -13.25
N ALA A 481 -1.03 -6.55 -11.97
CA ALA A 481 -1.97 -6.15 -10.93
C ALA A 481 -2.10 -4.62 -10.81
N LEU A 482 -0.98 -3.89 -10.85
CA LEU A 482 -0.98 -2.42 -10.81
C LEU A 482 -1.64 -1.79 -12.04
N THR A 483 -1.51 -2.41 -13.22
CA THR A 483 -2.21 -1.99 -14.44
C THR A 483 -3.73 -2.05 -14.21
N GLU A 484 -4.24 -3.16 -13.69
CA GLU A 484 -5.67 -3.33 -13.38
C GLU A 484 -6.16 -2.37 -12.30
N ILE A 485 -5.37 -2.16 -11.23
CA ILE A 485 -5.65 -1.17 -10.17
C ILE A 485 -5.82 0.23 -10.76
N LEU A 486 -4.91 0.64 -11.64
CA LEU A 486 -4.98 1.95 -12.28
C LEU A 486 -6.16 2.04 -13.23
N CYS A 487 -6.47 0.99 -13.98
CA CYS A 487 -7.65 0.96 -14.84
C CYS A 487 -8.96 1.08 -14.03
N LEU A 488 -9.08 0.39 -12.89
CA LEU A 488 -10.20 0.58 -11.96
C LEU A 488 -10.31 2.03 -11.49
N SER A 489 -9.18 2.64 -11.12
CA SER A 489 -9.16 4.02 -10.61
C SER A 489 -9.60 5.07 -11.64
N LEU A 490 -9.53 4.74 -12.94
CA LEU A 490 -9.96 5.59 -14.04
C LEU A 490 -11.47 5.54 -14.32
N THR A 491 -12.19 4.67 -13.62
CA THR A 491 -13.65 4.54 -13.76
C THR A 491 -14.40 5.69 -13.08
N ASP A 492 -15.66 5.86 -13.46
CA ASP A 492 -16.56 6.90 -12.94
C ASP A 492 -17.15 6.52 -11.58
N HIS A 493 -17.44 5.23 -11.41
CA HIS A 493 -17.96 4.63 -10.19
C HIS A 493 -17.19 3.35 -9.88
N LEU A 494 -16.91 3.12 -8.60
CA LEU A 494 -16.08 2.00 -8.15
C LEU A 494 -16.87 1.14 -7.16
N ILE A 495 -16.95 -0.16 -7.44
CA ILE A 495 -17.53 -1.18 -6.57
C ILE A 495 -16.39 -2.10 -6.13
N LEU A 496 -16.20 -2.24 -4.82
CA LEU A 496 -15.06 -2.96 -4.24
C LEU A 496 -15.51 -4.05 -3.28
N THR A 497 -14.74 -5.13 -3.26
CA THR A 497 -14.79 -6.07 -2.14
C THR A 497 -14.24 -5.37 -0.89
N PRO A 498 -14.97 -5.36 0.24
CA PRO A 498 -14.48 -4.81 1.49
C PRO A 498 -13.13 -5.41 1.89
N GLN A 499 -12.31 -4.66 2.61
CA GLN A 499 -10.97 -5.07 3.09
C GLN A 499 -9.88 -5.26 2.02
N SER A 500 -10.22 -5.27 0.73
CA SER A 500 -9.24 -5.51 -0.34
C SER A 500 -8.27 -4.34 -0.51
N THR A 501 -6.99 -4.54 -0.19
CA THR A 501 -5.96 -3.50 -0.41
C THR A 501 -5.67 -3.22 -1.88
N PHE A 502 -6.01 -4.16 -2.78
CA PHE A 502 -6.04 -3.92 -4.22
C PHE A 502 -7.09 -2.85 -4.56
N GLY A 503 -8.29 -2.99 -4.01
CA GLY A 503 -9.36 -2.00 -4.11
C GLY A 503 -9.00 -0.66 -3.47
N ALA A 504 -8.33 -0.69 -2.31
CA ALA A 504 -7.86 0.51 -1.61
C ALA A 504 -6.90 1.36 -2.46
N LEU A 505 -6.00 0.74 -3.23
CA LEU A 505 -5.16 1.49 -4.17
C LEU A 505 -5.99 2.09 -5.30
N ALA A 506 -6.94 1.35 -5.88
CA ALA A 506 -7.80 1.88 -6.95
C ALA A 506 -8.64 3.08 -6.45
N GLN A 507 -9.21 2.94 -5.25
CA GLN A 507 -9.89 4.00 -4.52
C GLN A 507 -9.00 5.23 -4.34
N GLY A 508 -7.80 5.04 -3.79
CA GLY A 508 -6.83 6.09 -3.50
C GLY A 508 -6.35 6.82 -4.76
N TYR A 509 -5.92 6.08 -5.79
CA TYR A 509 -5.54 6.67 -7.08
C TYR A 509 -6.68 7.45 -7.72
N GLY A 510 -7.89 6.91 -7.65
CA GLY A 510 -9.07 7.52 -8.24
C GLY A 510 -9.58 8.71 -7.45
N GLY A 511 -9.22 8.84 -6.17
CA GLY A 511 -9.87 9.80 -5.29
C GLY A 511 -11.37 9.55 -5.19
N LEU A 512 -11.79 8.29 -5.28
CA LEU A 512 -13.19 7.90 -5.39
C LEU A 512 -13.73 7.46 -4.04
N VAL A 513 -14.99 7.77 -3.76
CA VAL A 513 -15.72 7.12 -2.65
C VAL A 513 -16.39 5.87 -3.23
N PRO A 514 -15.95 4.64 -2.91
CA PRO A 514 -16.46 3.43 -3.53
C PRO A 514 -17.82 2.99 -2.96
N TRP A 515 -18.43 2.00 -3.60
CA TRP A 515 -19.47 1.14 -3.03
C TRP A 515 -18.83 -0.17 -2.59
N PHE A 516 -19.05 -0.58 -1.35
CA PHE A 516 -18.57 -1.85 -0.82
C PHE A 516 -19.62 -2.94 -0.97
N ILE A 517 -19.24 -4.06 -1.58
CA ILE A 517 -20.10 -5.23 -1.77
C ILE A 517 -20.39 -5.85 -0.40
N ASP A 518 -21.65 -6.14 -0.11
CA ASP A 518 -21.98 -7.02 1.02
C ASP A 518 -21.76 -8.47 0.58
N LEU A 519 -20.91 -9.23 1.27
CA LEU A 519 -20.61 -10.61 0.87
C LEU A 519 -21.60 -11.64 1.44
N ARG A 520 -22.64 -11.19 2.17
CA ARG A 520 -23.66 -12.09 2.73
C ARG A 520 -24.68 -12.48 1.65
N PRO A 521 -25.09 -13.76 1.59
CA PRO A 521 -26.17 -14.18 0.70
C PRO A 521 -27.51 -13.55 1.11
N ASN A 522 -28.38 -13.27 0.13
CA ASN A 522 -29.75 -12.78 0.32
C ASN A 522 -29.86 -11.52 1.21
N THR A 523 -28.88 -10.62 1.12
CA THR A 523 -28.89 -9.35 1.87
C THR A 523 -29.85 -8.34 1.24
N PRO A 524 -30.64 -7.59 2.03
CA PRO A 524 -31.48 -6.50 1.50
C PRO A 524 -30.64 -5.30 1.03
N THR A 525 -29.36 -5.24 1.37
CA THR A 525 -28.45 -4.15 1.04
C THR A 525 -27.24 -4.72 0.29
N PRO A 526 -27.32 -4.87 -1.04
CA PRO A 526 -26.31 -5.58 -1.83
C PRO A 526 -24.94 -4.91 -1.80
N CYS A 527 -24.92 -3.60 -1.61
CA CYS A 527 -23.71 -2.82 -1.37
C CYS A 527 -24.03 -1.55 -0.58
N VAL A 528 -23.01 -0.97 0.04
CA VAL A 528 -23.11 0.26 0.82
C VAL A 528 -22.10 1.28 0.33
N ARG A 529 -22.45 2.56 0.33
CA ARG A 529 -21.48 3.60 -0.04
C ARG A 529 -20.47 3.79 1.08
N ALA A 530 -19.19 3.84 0.75
CA ALA A 530 -18.14 4.23 1.68
C ALA A 530 -18.33 5.69 2.14
N GLN A 531 -17.67 6.06 3.24
CA GLN A 531 -17.78 7.40 3.82
C GLN A 531 -16.66 8.34 3.37
N SER A 532 -15.60 7.80 2.75
CA SER A 532 -14.37 8.53 2.49
C SER A 532 -13.67 8.04 1.22
N THR A 533 -12.82 8.90 0.66
CA THR A 533 -11.86 8.53 -0.39
C THR A 533 -10.60 7.88 0.20
N GLU A 534 -10.37 8.04 1.50
CA GLU A 534 -9.30 7.34 2.23
C GLU A 534 -9.66 5.89 2.53
N THR A 535 -8.65 5.04 2.65
CA THR A 535 -8.83 3.62 2.97
C THR A 535 -8.80 3.38 4.47
N CYS A 536 -9.56 2.36 4.89
CA CYS A 536 -9.52 1.84 6.23
C CYS A 536 -8.13 1.31 6.61
N TYR A 537 -7.70 1.63 7.84
CA TYR A 537 -6.62 0.96 8.53
C TYR A 537 -7.12 -0.30 9.24
N GLN A 538 -6.92 -1.48 8.63
CA GLN A 538 -7.55 -2.75 9.02
C GLN A 538 -6.76 -3.50 10.13
N VAL A 539 -7.43 -4.11 11.14
CA VAL A 539 -7.00 -5.25 12.02
C VAL A 539 -5.65 -5.19 12.81
N PRO A 540 -5.57 -5.79 14.02
CA PRO A 540 -6.18 -5.30 15.25
C PRO A 540 -5.38 -4.10 15.76
N ALA A 541 -5.72 -2.91 15.27
CA ALA A 541 -5.24 -1.72 15.92
C ALA A 541 -6.24 -1.38 17.00
N THR A 542 -5.80 -1.40 18.26
CA THR A 542 -6.56 -0.73 19.31
C THR A 542 -7.00 0.64 18.82
N LYS A 543 -8.30 0.90 18.93
CA LYS A 543 -8.89 2.22 18.72
C LYS A 543 -8.65 3.14 19.91
N MET A 544 -8.19 2.59 21.02
CA MET A 544 -7.83 3.33 22.21
C MET A 544 -6.35 3.69 22.16
N TYR A 545 -6.00 4.85 22.71
CA TYR A 545 -4.61 5.16 22.98
C TYR A 545 -4.04 4.19 24.01
N THR A 546 -2.90 3.58 23.69
CA THR A 546 -2.09 2.78 24.63
C THR A 546 -0.80 3.54 24.87
N CYS A 547 -0.92 4.69 25.55
CA CYS A 547 0.13 5.68 25.72
C CYS A 547 0.41 5.90 27.21
N PRO A 548 1.13 4.99 27.88
CA PRO A 548 1.22 4.96 29.34
C PRO A 548 1.79 6.24 29.96
N HIS A 549 2.59 7.00 29.22
CA HIS A 549 3.15 8.29 29.67
C HIS A 549 2.33 9.52 29.26
N ASP A 550 1.42 9.39 28.29
CA ASP A 550 0.59 10.49 27.79
C ASP A 550 -0.79 10.45 28.46
N VAL A 551 -0.82 10.72 29.77
CA VAL A 551 -2.01 10.55 30.65
C VAL A 551 -3.27 11.26 30.16
N GLY A 552 -3.13 12.35 29.39
CA GLY A 552 -4.27 13.10 28.87
C GLY A 552 -5.04 12.38 27.75
N VAL A 553 -4.48 11.32 27.18
CA VAL A 553 -5.13 10.52 26.13
C VAL A 553 -5.12 9.02 26.40
N ASN A 554 -4.24 8.51 27.28
CA ASN A 554 -4.14 7.08 27.56
C ASN A 554 -5.50 6.47 27.94
N GLY A 555 -5.89 5.39 27.27
CA GLY A 555 -7.19 4.75 27.51
C GLY A 555 -8.41 5.49 26.93
N HIS A 556 -8.24 6.62 26.22
CA HIS A 556 -9.33 7.25 25.47
C HIS A 556 -9.45 6.65 24.06
N PHE A 557 -10.65 6.65 23.50
CA PHE A 557 -10.83 6.34 22.07
C PHE A 557 -10.23 7.45 21.21
N MET A 558 -9.52 7.07 20.16
CA MET A 558 -8.92 8.04 19.22
C MET A 558 -10.00 8.86 18.49
N THR A 559 -11.20 8.31 18.30
CA THR A 559 -12.37 9.01 17.73
C THR A 559 -12.86 10.15 18.61
N ASP A 560 -12.67 10.07 19.93
CA ASP A 560 -13.09 11.10 20.88
C ASP A 560 -12.09 12.29 20.89
N VAL A 561 -10.84 12.02 20.53
CA VAL A 561 -9.76 13.00 20.49
C VAL A 561 -9.58 13.62 19.09
N VAL A 562 -9.92 12.87 18.04
CA VAL A 562 -9.77 13.25 16.62
C VAL A 562 -11.10 13.05 15.89
N PRO A 563 -11.97 14.06 15.81
CA PRO A 563 -13.36 13.89 15.35
C PRO A 563 -13.54 13.39 13.90
N TYR A 564 -12.52 13.59 13.05
CA TYR A 564 -12.53 13.14 11.66
C TYR A 564 -11.84 11.78 11.45
N LEU A 565 -11.34 11.17 12.53
CA LEU A 565 -10.98 9.77 12.56
C LEU A 565 -12.23 9.01 13.01
N THR A 566 -12.70 8.09 12.19
CA THR A 566 -13.91 7.30 12.48
C THR A 566 -13.61 5.83 12.38
N ASP A 567 -14.51 5.02 12.91
CA ASP A 567 -14.54 3.60 12.62
C ASP A 567 -14.62 3.35 11.11
N CYS A 568 -13.96 2.29 10.65
CA CYS A 568 -14.18 1.78 9.30
C CYS A 568 -15.62 1.31 9.13
N HIS A 569 -16.08 1.22 7.88
CA HIS A 569 -17.46 0.85 7.63
C HIS A 569 -17.75 -0.57 8.13
N LEU A 570 -18.95 -0.82 8.67
CA LEU A 570 -19.35 -2.14 9.19
C LEU A 570 -19.19 -3.29 8.20
N VAL A 571 -19.27 -3.05 6.88
CA VAL A 571 -19.11 -4.10 5.86
C VAL A 571 -17.64 -4.46 5.65
N GLU A 572 -16.71 -3.62 6.11
CA GLU A 572 -15.29 -3.93 6.19
C GLU A 572 -14.95 -4.75 7.46
N LYS A 573 -15.95 -5.15 8.27
CA LYS A 573 -15.75 -6.18 9.30
C LYS A 573 -15.52 -7.54 8.62
N PRO A 574 -14.58 -8.36 9.12
CA PRO A 574 -14.49 -9.74 8.67
C PRO A 574 -15.85 -10.44 8.83
N HIS A 575 -16.33 -11.13 7.79
CA HIS A 575 -17.62 -11.84 7.81
C HIS A 575 -17.67 -12.99 8.83
N VAL A 576 -16.52 -13.51 9.25
CA VAL A 576 -16.44 -14.47 10.36
C VAL A 576 -16.68 -13.71 11.66
N LYS A 577 -17.72 -14.08 12.43
CA LYS A 577 -17.94 -13.58 13.79
C LYS A 577 -16.68 -13.83 14.64
N ILE A 578 -15.86 -12.81 14.76
CA ILE A 578 -14.82 -12.73 15.77
C ILE A 578 -15.45 -11.86 16.86
N ASN A 579 -15.90 -12.48 17.95
CA ASN A 579 -16.33 -11.74 19.13
C ASN A 579 -15.18 -10.81 19.53
N GLY A 580 -15.45 -9.50 19.64
CA GLY A 580 -14.44 -8.52 20.07
C GLY A 580 -13.49 -7.97 19.01
N ALA A 581 -13.64 -8.28 17.70
CA ALA A 581 -12.80 -7.64 16.68
C ALA A 581 -13.15 -6.14 16.55
N ASP A 582 -12.26 -5.29 17.07
CA ASP A 582 -12.29 -3.85 16.87
C ASP A 582 -12.28 -3.54 15.36
N LEU A 583 -13.21 -2.68 14.94
CA LEU A 583 -13.16 -2.08 13.61
C LEU A 583 -11.82 -1.37 13.45
N GLY A 584 -11.26 -1.39 12.25
CA GLY A 584 -10.20 -0.46 11.91
C GLY A 584 -10.65 1.00 12.04
N MET A 585 -9.75 1.93 11.73
CA MET A 585 -10.10 3.36 11.66
C MET A 585 -9.79 3.94 10.29
N GLN A 586 -10.54 4.97 9.89
CA GLN A 586 -10.37 5.68 8.63
C GLN A 586 -10.48 7.19 8.85
N LEU A 587 -9.83 7.96 7.96
CA LEU A 587 -10.00 9.40 7.91
C LEU A 587 -11.22 9.74 7.06
N ILE A 588 -12.08 10.64 7.53
CA ILE A 588 -13.16 11.20 6.73
C ILE A 588 -12.60 12.32 5.85
N THR A 589 -12.66 12.21 4.53
CA THR A 589 -12.21 13.28 3.65
C THR A 589 -13.28 14.34 3.43
N THR A 590 -12.85 15.57 3.12
CA THR A 590 -13.74 16.65 2.67
C THR A 590 -13.51 16.93 1.19
N ASN A 591 -14.50 17.49 0.52
CA ASN A 591 -14.36 17.86 -0.88
C ASN A 591 -13.30 18.93 -1.08
#